data_AF-A0A0G4PK61-F1
#
_entry.id   AF-A0A0G4PK61-F1
#
_cell.length_a   1.000
_cell.length_b   1.000
_cell.length_c   1.000
_cell.angle_alpha   90.00
_cell.angle_beta   90.00
_cell.angle_gamma   90.00
#
_symmetry.space_group_name_H-M   'P 1'
#
loop_
_entity.id
_entity.type
_entity.pdbx_description
1 polymer ?
#
loop_
_entity_poly.entity_id
_entity_poly.type
_entity_poly.pdbx_seq_one_letter_code
_entity_poly.pdbx_strand_id
1 'polypeptide(L)'
;MAIPQPQHWAHNLSKPQQWRHLFRATLRECTYLPDPIARNYMKDHVISRYRAVSSRSPQAGPKAVHAARNALSVLRRANEGYSRPLEKVLYLSYGRTGRRRHELLANIMKPEIPNDSLALKELLSKPDDFTDGWEPSAIMRSLASSQMQNTVVTAARIRPLIKQLEPSIPKKDSWGKEVAQSRKKNIRKQWYNNTLSSLLPPLPEKDLQTLEGLISGTVSWEPVKRRGSKPQIPQAKSGGELFQLLARGPEKGTTFAEYANGRPHTITLRLMRRQWKRLSALVPRQHWNPISQKWRFLWDSPKDVPKLSFDLDSSIDPAAFFKESIQAEEHKPETRQPSQ
;
A
#
# COMPACT_ATOMS: atom_id res chain seq x y z
N MET A 1 12.02 -13.32 -55.07
CA MET A 1 11.03 -13.83 -54.11
C MET A 1 11.62 -13.70 -52.71
N ALA A 2 11.02 -12.87 -51.85
CA ALA A 2 11.52 -12.66 -50.49
C ALA A 2 11.17 -13.88 -49.62
N ILE A 3 12.19 -14.55 -49.08
CA ILE A 3 12.02 -15.68 -48.15
C ILE A 3 11.32 -15.15 -46.89
N PRO A 4 10.18 -15.72 -46.46
CA PRO A 4 9.54 -15.30 -45.22
C PRO A 4 10.47 -15.62 -44.05
N GLN A 5 10.87 -14.58 -43.32
CA GLN A 5 11.72 -14.70 -42.14
C GLN A 5 11.11 -15.69 -41.12
N PRO A 6 11.91 -16.61 -40.54
CA PRO A 6 11.41 -17.57 -39.58
C PRO A 6 10.86 -16.85 -38.34
N GLN A 7 9.59 -17.09 -38.04
CA GLN A 7 8.85 -16.53 -36.90
C GLN A 7 9.29 -17.18 -35.58
N HIS A 8 10.58 -17.05 -35.22
CA HIS A 8 11.17 -17.54 -33.98
C HIS A 8 10.42 -17.04 -32.73
N TRP A 9 9.71 -15.91 -32.82
CA TRP A 9 8.87 -15.38 -31.74
C TRP A 9 7.57 -16.17 -31.50
N ALA A 10 7.06 -16.92 -32.48
CA ALA A 10 5.82 -17.68 -32.36
C ALA A 10 5.95 -18.86 -31.37
N HIS A 11 7.14 -19.45 -31.26
CA HIS A 11 7.43 -20.52 -30.29
C HIS A 11 7.43 -20.04 -28.82
N ASN A 12 7.57 -18.74 -28.59
CA ASN A 12 7.60 -18.15 -27.25
C ASN A 12 6.20 -17.82 -26.69
N LEU A 13 5.16 -18.01 -27.49
CA LEU A 13 3.78 -17.80 -27.09
C LEU A 13 3.24 -19.02 -26.33
N SER A 14 2.44 -18.77 -25.29
CA SER A 14 1.82 -19.86 -24.54
C SER A 14 0.68 -20.50 -25.32
N LYS A 15 0.62 -21.84 -25.27
CA LYS A 15 -0.54 -22.60 -25.75
C LYS A 15 -1.80 -22.11 -25.03
N PRO A 16 -2.94 -21.94 -25.72
CA PRO A 16 -4.17 -21.41 -25.12
C PRO A 16 -4.67 -22.24 -23.93
N GLN A 17 -4.46 -23.56 -23.97
CA GLN A 17 -4.77 -24.47 -22.87
C GLN A 17 -3.94 -24.15 -21.62
N GLN A 18 -2.63 -23.93 -21.77
CA GLN A 18 -1.74 -23.60 -20.66
C GLN A 18 -2.16 -22.28 -19.99
N TRP A 19 -2.52 -21.27 -20.78
CA TRP A 19 -3.03 -20.00 -20.25
C TRP A 19 -4.32 -20.18 -19.44
N ARG A 20 -5.27 -20.97 -19.95
CA ARG A 20 -6.51 -21.33 -19.24
C ARG A 20 -6.26 -22.10 -17.95
N HIS A 21 -5.29 -23.02 -17.93
CA HIS A 21 -4.91 -23.75 -16.72
C HIS A 21 -4.31 -22.81 -15.66
N LEU A 22 -3.41 -21.90 -16.05
CA LEU A 22 -2.86 -20.89 -15.15
C LEU A 22 -3.96 -19.98 -14.59
N PHE A 23 -4.90 -19.55 -15.43
CA PHE A 23 -6.05 -18.75 -14.99
C PHE A 23 -6.91 -19.48 -13.96
N ARG A 24 -7.29 -20.74 -14.24
CA ARG A 24 -8.07 -21.55 -13.31
C ARG A 24 -7.33 -21.82 -12.00
N ALA A 25 -6.03 -22.09 -12.07
CA ALA A 25 -5.21 -22.33 -10.89
C ALA A 25 -5.07 -21.07 -10.03
N THR A 26 -4.81 -19.90 -10.63
CA THR A 26 -4.76 -18.63 -9.89
C THR A 26 -6.09 -18.29 -9.23
N LEU A 27 -7.21 -18.46 -9.93
CA LEU A 27 -8.55 -18.24 -9.34
C LEU A 27 -8.84 -19.19 -8.18
N ARG A 28 -8.45 -20.47 -8.29
CA ARG A 28 -8.58 -21.42 -7.18
C ARG A 28 -7.77 -20.97 -5.97
N GLU A 29 -6.52 -20.54 -6.15
CA GLU A 29 -5.72 -20.04 -5.03
C GLU A 29 -6.31 -18.75 -4.42
N CYS A 30 -6.94 -17.86 -5.20
CA CYS A 30 -7.64 -16.71 -4.63
C CYS A 30 -8.77 -17.13 -3.66
N THR A 31 -9.49 -18.21 -3.96
CA THR A 31 -10.59 -18.68 -3.09
C THR A 31 -10.13 -19.21 -1.74
N TYR A 32 -8.88 -19.65 -1.62
CA TYR A 32 -8.30 -20.16 -0.38
C TYR A 32 -7.68 -19.08 0.51
N LEU A 33 -7.66 -17.82 0.05
CA LEU A 33 -7.12 -16.74 0.86
C LEU A 33 -7.89 -16.60 2.19
N PRO A 34 -7.17 -16.39 3.30
CA PRO A 34 -7.78 -16.31 4.62
C PRO A 34 -8.61 -15.04 4.81
N ASP A 35 -8.27 -13.95 4.13
CA ASP A 35 -8.95 -12.66 4.27
C ASP A 35 -10.07 -12.50 3.21
N PRO A 36 -11.30 -12.10 3.62
CA PRO A 36 -12.44 -12.01 2.71
C PRO A 36 -12.30 -10.88 1.68
N ILE A 37 -11.74 -9.72 2.06
CA ILE A 37 -11.52 -8.59 1.14
C ILE A 37 -10.46 -8.97 0.12
N ALA A 38 -9.37 -9.59 0.57
CA ALA A 38 -8.30 -10.08 -0.30
C ALA A 38 -8.80 -11.12 -1.29
N ARG A 39 -9.70 -12.02 -0.89
CA ARG A 39 -10.32 -13.01 -1.78
C ARG A 39 -11.04 -12.34 -2.95
N ASN A 40 -11.92 -11.39 -2.65
CA ASN A 40 -12.72 -10.69 -3.65
C ASN A 40 -11.82 -9.83 -4.56
N TYR A 41 -10.98 -9.00 -3.94
CA TYR A 41 -10.07 -8.12 -4.69
C TYR A 41 -9.11 -8.91 -5.58
N MET A 42 -8.47 -9.97 -5.08
CA MET A 42 -7.52 -10.74 -5.87
C MET A 42 -8.20 -11.52 -7.01
N LYS A 43 -9.44 -12.00 -6.80
CA LYS A 43 -10.24 -12.59 -7.86
C LYS A 43 -10.46 -11.59 -9.00
N ASP A 44 -10.95 -10.39 -8.69
CA ASP A 44 -11.22 -9.36 -9.70
C ASP A 44 -9.94 -8.84 -10.36
N HIS A 45 -8.88 -8.66 -9.57
CA HIS A 45 -7.56 -8.26 -10.06
C HIS A 45 -6.98 -9.28 -11.06
N VAL A 46 -7.09 -10.58 -10.74
CA VAL A 46 -6.65 -11.65 -11.64
C VAL A 46 -7.51 -11.66 -12.90
N ILE A 47 -8.85 -11.60 -12.78
CA ILE A 47 -9.76 -11.57 -13.94
C ILE A 47 -9.41 -10.40 -14.87
N SER A 48 -9.26 -9.19 -14.33
CA SER A 48 -8.92 -7.99 -15.10
C SER A 48 -7.60 -8.16 -15.85
N ARG A 49 -6.55 -8.68 -15.21
CA ARG A 49 -5.24 -8.89 -15.87
C ARG A 49 -5.30 -9.95 -16.96
N TYR A 50 -5.99 -11.07 -16.74
CA TYR A 50 -6.13 -12.11 -17.75
C TYR A 50 -6.96 -11.64 -18.94
N ARG A 51 -8.03 -10.87 -18.71
CA ARG A 51 -8.85 -10.25 -19.76
C ARG A 51 -8.04 -9.24 -20.58
N ALA A 52 -7.27 -8.36 -19.94
CA ALA A 52 -6.45 -7.36 -20.63
C ALA A 52 -5.36 -7.98 -21.53
N VAL A 53 -4.84 -9.15 -21.17
CA VAL A 53 -3.92 -9.90 -22.04
C VAL A 53 -4.69 -10.57 -23.18
N SER A 54 -5.81 -11.23 -22.86
CA SER A 54 -6.63 -11.94 -23.85
C SER A 54 -7.29 -11.01 -24.87
N SER A 55 -7.55 -9.75 -24.52
CA SER A 55 -8.13 -8.76 -25.44
C SER A 55 -7.13 -8.26 -26.48
N ARG A 56 -5.82 -8.37 -26.20
CA ARG A 56 -4.75 -7.95 -27.11
C ARG A 56 -4.34 -9.06 -28.07
N SER A 57 -4.32 -10.30 -27.58
CA SER A 57 -3.94 -11.46 -28.39
C SER A 57 -4.58 -12.75 -27.85
N PRO A 58 -4.94 -13.70 -28.73
CA PRO A 58 -5.43 -15.02 -28.31
C PRO A 58 -4.40 -15.83 -27.52
N GLN A 59 -3.11 -15.59 -27.77
CA GLN A 59 -2.00 -16.25 -27.10
C GLN A 59 -1.28 -15.27 -26.18
N ALA A 60 -0.94 -15.72 -24.97
CA ALA A 60 -0.23 -14.88 -24.01
C ALA A 60 1.27 -14.86 -24.30
N GLY A 61 1.85 -13.66 -24.37
CA GLY A 61 3.30 -13.48 -24.49
C GLY A 61 4.08 -13.97 -23.26
N PRO A 62 5.39 -14.27 -23.40
CA PRO A 62 6.20 -14.89 -22.35
C PRO A 62 6.23 -14.07 -21.05
N LYS A 63 6.26 -12.73 -21.15
CA LYS A 63 6.20 -11.82 -19.99
C LYS A 63 4.90 -11.99 -19.19
N ALA A 64 3.77 -12.12 -19.86
CA ALA A 64 2.46 -12.30 -19.21
C ALA A 64 2.36 -13.67 -18.52
N VAL A 65 2.89 -14.71 -19.16
CA VAL A 65 2.94 -16.08 -18.62
C VAL A 65 3.84 -16.12 -17.38
N HIS A 66 5.01 -15.48 -17.45
CA HIS A 66 5.91 -15.39 -16.30
C HIS A 66 5.25 -14.63 -15.14
N ALA A 67 4.61 -13.49 -15.41
CA ALA A 67 3.86 -12.73 -14.41
C ALA A 67 2.71 -13.53 -13.79
N ALA A 68 2.02 -14.36 -14.58
CA ALA A 68 0.96 -15.26 -14.11
C ALA A 68 1.50 -16.38 -13.20
N ARG A 69 2.61 -17.02 -13.59
CA ARG A 69 3.29 -18.03 -12.74
C ARG A 69 3.77 -17.43 -11.43
N ASN A 70 4.34 -16.22 -11.48
CA ASN A 70 4.76 -15.50 -10.28
C ASN A 70 3.57 -15.17 -9.38
N ALA A 71 2.44 -14.72 -9.94
CA ALA A 71 1.23 -14.46 -9.18
C ALA A 71 0.68 -15.74 -8.52
N LEU A 72 0.62 -16.85 -9.26
CA LEU A 72 0.23 -18.16 -8.73
C LEU A 72 1.15 -18.57 -7.58
N SER A 73 2.45 -18.42 -7.75
CA SER A 73 3.45 -18.78 -6.75
C SER A 73 3.33 -17.93 -5.48
N VAL A 74 3.04 -16.63 -5.60
CA VAL A 74 2.77 -15.74 -4.46
C VAL A 74 1.51 -16.16 -3.72
N LEU A 75 0.40 -16.40 -4.44
CA LEU A 75 -0.87 -16.81 -3.84
C LEU A 75 -0.74 -18.18 -3.13
N ARG A 76 -0.07 -19.13 -3.77
CA ARG A 76 0.14 -20.47 -3.22
C ARG A 76 0.91 -20.40 -1.89
N ARG A 77 2.00 -19.63 -1.85
CA ARG A 77 2.79 -19.41 -0.64
C ARG A 77 2.03 -18.63 0.43
N ALA A 78 1.24 -17.63 0.05
CA ALA A 78 0.40 -16.91 1.01
C ALA A 78 -0.59 -17.87 1.71
N ASN A 79 -1.19 -18.78 0.95
CA ASN A 79 -2.12 -19.81 1.46
C ASN A 79 -1.43 -20.93 2.25
N GLU A 80 -0.14 -21.20 1.99
CA GLU A 80 0.70 -22.09 2.81
C GLU A 80 1.17 -21.42 4.11
N GLY A 81 0.92 -20.11 4.27
CA GLY A 81 1.20 -19.34 5.47
C GLY A 81 2.59 -18.72 5.52
N TYR A 82 3.24 -18.53 4.37
CA TYR A 82 4.39 -17.63 4.31
C TYR A 82 3.93 -16.18 4.55
N SER A 83 4.54 -15.51 5.54
CA SER A 83 4.13 -14.18 5.98
C SER A 83 4.33 -13.10 4.93
N ARG A 84 5.49 -13.03 4.27
CA ARG A 84 5.78 -11.98 3.26
C ARG A 84 4.85 -12.03 2.03
N PRO A 85 4.58 -13.21 1.41
CA PRO A 85 3.58 -13.32 0.35
C PRO A 85 2.17 -12.92 0.82
N LEU A 86 1.78 -13.31 2.04
CA LEU A 86 0.49 -12.96 2.62
C LEU A 86 0.35 -11.44 2.84
N GLU A 87 1.35 -10.81 3.45
CA GLU A 87 1.41 -9.35 3.63
C GLU A 87 1.34 -8.63 2.29
N LYS A 88 2.05 -9.12 1.26
CA LYS A 88 1.97 -8.55 -0.09
C LYS A 88 0.56 -8.61 -0.66
N VAL A 89 -0.14 -9.73 -0.51
CA VAL A 89 -1.54 -9.87 -0.95
C VAL A 89 -2.45 -8.90 -0.18
N LEU A 90 -2.27 -8.80 1.13
CA LEU A 90 -3.05 -7.88 1.95
C LEU A 90 -2.80 -6.42 1.57
N TYR A 91 -1.54 -6.00 1.40
CA TYR A 91 -1.20 -4.65 0.96
C TYR A 91 -1.77 -4.29 -0.42
N LEU A 92 -1.86 -5.26 -1.35
CA LEU A 92 -2.53 -5.06 -2.63
C LEU A 92 -4.05 -4.90 -2.44
N SER A 93 -4.64 -5.76 -1.61
CA SER A 93 -6.08 -5.77 -1.35
C SER A 93 -6.55 -4.53 -0.60
N TYR A 94 -5.85 -4.05 0.42
CA TYR A 94 -6.22 -2.85 1.17
C TYR A 94 -5.64 -1.55 0.57
N GLY A 95 -5.19 -1.57 -0.70
CA GLY A 95 -4.74 -0.37 -1.39
C GLY A 95 -3.54 0.34 -0.73
N ARG A 96 -2.66 -0.39 -0.03
CA ARG A 96 -1.35 0.14 0.40
C ARG A 96 -0.36 0.15 -0.77
N THR A 97 -0.55 -0.78 -1.71
CA THR A 97 0.24 -0.91 -2.95
C THR A 97 -0.64 -1.20 -4.16
N GLY A 98 -0.07 -1.10 -5.37
CA GLY A 98 -0.72 -1.51 -6.60
C GLY A 98 -1.85 -0.58 -7.07
N ARG A 99 -2.79 -1.13 -7.83
CA ARG A 99 -3.84 -0.38 -8.53
C ARG A 99 -4.87 0.25 -7.59
N ARG A 100 -5.44 -0.52 -6.66
CA ARG A 100 -6.46 -0.03 -5.71
C ARG A 100 -6.03 1.22 -4.95
N ARG A 101 -4.75 1.30 -4.60
CA ARG A 101 -4.17 2.51 -3.99
C ARG A 101 -4.40 3.76 -4.82
N HIS A 102 -4.08 3.69 -6.11
CA HIS A 102 -4.20 4.83 -7.01
C HIS A 102 -5.67 5.19 -7.23
N GLU A 103 -6.56 4.19 -7.25
CA GLU A 103 -8.00 4.41 -7.33
C GLU A 103 -8.53 5.14 -6.08
N LEU A 104 -8.11 4.73 -4.89
CA LEU A 104 -8.48 5.39 -3.63
C LEU A 104 -7.93 6.82 -3.55
N LEU A 105 -6.63 7.01 -3.86
CA LEU A 105 -6.04 8.35 -3.90
C LEU A 105 -6.74 9.23 -4.94
N ALA A 106 -7.02 8.70 -6.13
CA ALA A 106 -7.72 9.46 -7.17
C ALA A 106 -9.12 9.87 -6.72
N ASN A 107 -9.84 9.06 -5.94
CA ASN A 107 -11.14 9.44 -5.41
C ASN A 107 -11.05 10.57 -4.37
N ILE A 108 -10.03 10.58 -3.54
CA ILE A 108 -9.83 11.59 -2.49
C ILE A 108 -9.32 12.90 -3.08
N MET A 109 -8.52 12.84 -4.14
CA MET A 109 -7.97 14.03 -4.79
C MET A 109 -8.92 14.68 -5.80
N LYS A 110 -10.10 14.08 -6.06
CA LYS A 110 -11.11 14.72 -6.90
C LYS A 110 -11.62 15.97 -6.18
N PRO A 111 -11.44 17.17 -6.75
CA PRO A 111 -12.03 18.37 -6.17
C PRO A 111 -13.56 18.22 -6.19
N GLU A 112 -14.21 18.59 -5.09
CA GLU A 112 -15.65 18.76 -5.09
C GLU A 112 -15.97 19.92 -6.02
N ILE A 113 -16.83 19.68 -7.01
CA ILE A 113 -17.28 20.72 -7.94
C ILE A 113 -18.28 21.56 -7.15
N PRO A 114 -17.99 22.84 -6.84
CA PRO A 114 -18.92 23.68 -6.11
C PRO A 114 -20.19 23.89 -6.95
N ASN A 115 -21.36 23.81 -6.30
CA ASN A 115 -22.63 24.13 -6.94
C ASN A 115 -22.78 25.66 -7.18
N ASP A 116 -22.03 26.46 -6.42
CA ASP A 116 -22.15 27.92 -6.43
C ASP A 116 -21.26 28.56 -7.50
N SER A 117 -21.83 29.51 -8.25
CA SER A 117 -21.12 30.25 -9.30
C SER A 117 -19.97 31.13 -8.76
N LEU A 118 -20.08 31.61 -7.51
CA LEU A 118 -19.03 32.38 -6.85
C LEU A 118 -17.80 31.52 -6.52
N ALA A 119 -18.03 30.36 -5.91
CA ALA A 119 -16.97 29.40 -5.60
C ALA A 119 -16.26 28.88 -6.86
N LEU A 120 -16.99 28.73 -7.98
CA LEU A 120 -16.38 28.40 -9.28
C LEU A 120 -15.45 29.51 -9.80
N LYS A 121 -15.84 30.80 -9.66
CA LYS A 121 -14.96 31.92 -10.03
C LYS A 121 -13.69 31.95 -9.18
N GLU A 122 -13.81 31.68 -7.88
CA GLU A 122 -12.64 31.56 -7.00
C GLU A 122 -11.74 30.40 -7.42
N LEU A 123 -12.30 29.24 -7.76
CA LEU A 123 -11.51 28.12 -8.28
C LEU A 123 -10.78 28.46 -9.58
N LEU A 124 -11.41 29.21 -10.49
CA LEU A 124 -10.80 29.64 -11.75
C LEU A 124 -9.70 30.70 -11.55
N SER A 125 -9.78 31.49 -10.47
CA SER A 125 -8.74 32.46 -10.13
C SER A 125 -7.47 31.81 -9.57
N LYS A 126 -7.52 30.52 -9.18
CA LYS A 126 -6.35 29.80 -8.67
C LYS A 126 -5.30 29.65 -9.76
N PRO A 127 -4.00 29.71 -9.40
CA PRO A 127 -2.92 29.57 -10.35
C PRO A 127 -2.98 28.21 -11.07
N ASP A 128 -2.55 28.21 -12.33
CA ASP A 128 -2.38 26.99 -13.12
C ASP A 128 -1.56 25.92 -12.38
N ASP A 129 -1.81 24.66 -12.73
CA ASP A 129 -1.13 23.54 -12.09
C ASP A 129 0.41 23.66 -12.13
N PHE A 130 1.03 23.55 -10.96
CA PHE A 130 2.48 23.58 -10.74
C PHE A 130 3.19 24.90 -11.07
N THR A 131 2.47 26.01 -11.27
CA THR A 131 3.10 27.33 -11.42
C THR A 131 3.64 27.86 -10.09
N ASP A 132 4.27 29.04 -10.14
CA ASP A 132 4.63 29.76 -8.93
C ASP A 132 3.35 30.12 -8.14
N GLY A 133 3.36 29.90 -6.82
CA GLY A 133 2.17 30.04 -5.96
C GLY A 133 1.21 28.85 -5.96
N TRP A 134 1.43 27.83 -6.79
CA TRP A 134 0.61 26.62 -6.78
C TRP A 134 0.86 25.80 -5.51
N GLU A 135 -0.24 25.34 -4.92
CA GLU A 135 -0.28 24.62 -3.66
C GLU A 135 -1.11 23.34 -3.81
N PRO A 136 -0.65 22.19 -3.27
CA PRO A 136 -1.42 20.95 -3.34
C PRO A 136 -2.72 21.05 -2.52
N SER A 137 -3.64 20.12 -2.75
CA SER A 137 -4.89 20.06 -1.98
C SER A 137 -4.63 19.99 -0.47
N ALA A 138 -5.48 20.65 0.32
CA ALA A 138 -5.34 20.68 1.78
C ALA A 138 -5.38 19.26 2.39
N ILE A 139 -6.19 18.36 1.81
CA ILE A 139 -6.27 16.94 2.18
C ILE A 139 -4.92 16.26 1.95
N MET A 140 -4.29 16.48 0.78
CA MET A 140 -2.98 15.89 0.49
C MET A 140 -1.91 16.36 1.47
N ARG A 141 -1.88 17.67 1.74
CA ARG A 141 -0.85 18.28 2.58
C ARG A 141 -0.97 17.81 4.04
N SER A 142 -2.19 17.75 4.57
CA SER A 142 -2.48 17.22 5.92
C SER A 142 -2.22 15.72 6.04
N LEU A 143 -2.53 14.93 5.00
CA LEU A 143 -2.21 13.50 4.98
C LEU A 143 -0.70 13.28 4.94
N ALA A 144 0.02 14.05 4.11
CA ALA A 144 1.47 14.00 4.02
C ALA A 144 2.15 14.36 5.34
N SER A 145 1.69 15.43 6.02
CA SER A 145 2.24 15.84 7.31
C SER A 145 2.00 14.80 8.40
N SER A 146 0.78 14.27 8.46
CA SER A 146 0.42 13.21 9.42
C SER A 146 1.21 11.92 9.19
N GLN A 147 1.39 11.52 7.92
CA GLN A 147 2.20 10.34 7.58
C GLN A 147 3.68 10.53 7.92
N MET A 148 4.22 11.74 7.77
CA MET A 148 5.62 12.05 8.10
C MET A 148 5.89 11.95 9.61
N GLN A 149 4.89 12.25 10.45
CA GLN A 149 4.97 12.11 11.90
C GLN A 149 4.82 10.65 12.38
N ASN A 150 4.25 9.76 11.56
CA ASN A 150 3.99 8.38 11.97
C ASN A 150 5.21 7.46 11.83
N THR A 151 5.67 6.91 12.98
CA THR A 151 6.80 5.97 13.05
C THR A 151 6.48 4.57 12.51
N VAL A 152 5.21 4.13 12.58
CA VAL A 152 4.78 2.81 12.10
C VAL A 152 4.94 2.71 10.58
N VAL A 153 4.56 3.76 9.85
CA VAL A 153 4.71 3.82 8.39
C VAL A 153 6.19 3.76 8.01
N THR A 154 7.03 4.45 8.78
CA THR A 154 8.49 4.43 8.60
C THR A 154 9.08 3.05 8.83
N ALA A 155 8.63 2.34 9.87
CA ALA A 155 9.08 1.00 10.19
C ALA A 155 8.62 -0.05 9.15
N ALA A 156 7.43 0.11 8.58
CA ALA A 156 6.87 -0.85 7.63
C ALA A 156 7.59 -0.86 6.26
N ARG A 157 8.28 0.24 5.89
CA ARG A 157 9.09 0.38 4.64
C ARG A 157 8.39 -0.10 3.36
N ILE A 158 7.08 0.11 3.27
CA ILE A 158 6.27 -0.35 2.13
C ILE A 158 6.52 0.54 0.91
N ARG A 159 6.83 1.82 1.14
CA ARG A 159 6.97 2.87 0.13
C ARG A 159 8.13 3.81 0.46
N PRO A 160 8.62 4.59 -0.53
CA PRO A 160 9.52 5.69 -0.25
C PRO A 160 8.91 6.63 0.81
N LEU A 161 9.78 7.13 1.68
CA LEU A 161 9.42 8.03 2.76
C LEU A 161 9.28 9.45 2.24
N ILE A 162 8.30 10.18 2.77
CA ILE A 162 8.14 11.61 2.50
C ILE A 162 9.17 12.34 3.35
N LYS A 163 10.12 13.00 2.70
CA LYS A 163 11.19 13.75 3.38
C LYS A 163 10.80 15.20 3.65
N GLN A 164 10.05 15.81 2.72
CA GLN A 164 9.73 17.23 2.72
C GLN A 164 8.30 17.44 2.24
N LEU A 165 7.59 18.35 2.90
CA LEU A 165 6.22 18.75 2.56
C LEU A 165 6.16 19.77 1.43
N GLU A 166 7.30 20.30 1.01
CA GLU A 166 7.43 21.29 -0.04
C GLU A 166 8.54 20.88 -1.03
N PRO A 167 8.42 21.29 -2.30
CA PRO A 167 9.45 21.03 -3.30
C PRO A 167 10.72 21.86 -3.02
N SER A 168 11.87 21.19 -2.98
CA SER A 168 13.18 21.84 -2.85
C SER A 168 13.60 22.53 -4.15
N ILE A 169 13.13 23.75 -4.38
CA ILE A 169 13.48 24.55 -5.55
C ILE A 169 14.74 25.37 -5.24
N PRO A 170 15.86 25.19 -5.97
CA PRO A 170 17.04 26.02 -5.77
C PRO A 170 16.76 27.46 -6.18
N LYS A 171 17.37 28.44 -5.48
CA LYS A 171 17.21 29.87 -5.81
C LYS A 171 17.92 30.23 -7.11
N LYS A 172 19.11 29.66 -7.34
CA LYS A 172 19.98 29.94 -8.48
C LYS A 172 20.35 28.64 -9.22
N ASP A 173 20.53 28.76 -10.53
CA ASP A 173 21.09 27.71 -11.39
C ASP A 173 22.62 27.66 -11.29
N SER A 174 23.27 26.69 -11.95
CA SER A 174 24.73 26.55 -11.98
C SER A 174 25.47 27.79 -12.46
N TRP A 175 24.84 28.60 -13.32
CA TRP A 175 25.35 29.89 -13.81
C TRP A 175 24.97 31.10 -12.92
N GLY A 176 24.42 30.89 -11.73
CA GLY A 176 24.08 31.96 -10.79
C GLY A 176 22.81 32.76 -11.10
N LYS A 177 22.12 32.45 -12.20
CA LYS A 177 20.83 33.04 -12.61
C LYS A 177 19.65 32.40 -11.88
N GLU A 178 18.50 33.07 -11.84
CA GLU A 178 17.27 32.44 -11.33
C GLU A 178 16.87 31.22 -12.17
N VAL A 179 16.28 30.23 -11.50
CA VAL A 179 15.85 28.99 -12.15
C VAL A 179 14.73 29.26 -13.14
N ALA A 180 14.87 28.74 -14.36
CA ALA A 180 13.84 28.84 -15.39
C ALA A 180 12.47 28.33 -14.93
N GLN A 181 11.40 29.00 -15.35
CA GLN A 181 10.03 28.67 -14.95
C GLN A 181 9.63 27.23 -15.29
N SER A 182 10.03 26.73 -16.47
CA SER A 182 9.82 25.33 -16.86
C SER A 182 10.50 24.34 -15.92
N ARG A 183 11.71 24.66 -15.44
CA ARG A 183 12.45 23.84 -14.48
C ARG A 183 11.77 23.83 -13.11
N LYS A 184 11.28 24.98 -12.63
CA LYS A 184 10.47 25.05 -11.40
C LYS A 184 9.22 24.17 -11.50
N LYS A 185 8.45 24.30 -12.60
CA LYS A 185 7.27 23.45 -12.86
C LYS A 185 7.61 21.96 -12.84
N ASN A 186 8.69 21.55 -13.49
CA ASN A 186 9.12 20.15 -13.53
C ASN A 186 9.53 19.62 -12.14
N ILE A 187 10.25 20.43 -11.34
CA ILE A 187 10.60 20.08 -9.96
C ILE A 187 9.33 19.87 -9.12
N ARG A 188 8.36 20.80 -9.22
CA ARG A 188 7.08 20.68 -8.52
C ARG A 188 6.32 19.42 -8.95
N LYS A 189 6.22 19.16 -10.25
CA LYS A 189 5.57 17.96 -10.80
C LYS A 189 6.23 16.67 -10.33
N GLN A 190 7.57 16.61 -10.33
CA GLN A 190 8.31 15.45 -9.85
C GLN A 190 8.10 15.24 -8.35
N TRP A 191 8.21 16.30 -7.55
CA TRP A 191 7.93 16.27 -6.12
C TRP A 191 6.50 15.80 -5.83
N TYR A 192 5.51 16.34 -6.54
CA TYR A 192 4.11 15.96 -6.40
C TYR A 192 3.86 14.49 -6.75
N ASN A 193 4.42 14.01 -7.87
CA ASN A 193 4.31 12.60 -8.24
C ASN A 193 4.99 11.67 -7.23
N ASN A 194 6.16 12.06 -6.72
CA ASN A 194 6.89 11.30 -5.70
C ASN A 194 6.10 11.25 -4.38
N THR A 195 5.53 12.37 -3.95
CA THR A 195 4.68 12.42 -2.75
C THR A 195 3.41 11.59 -2.94
N LEU A 196 2.67 11.74 -4.04
CA LEU A 196 1.52 10.87 -4.36
C LEU A 196 1.89 9.38 -4.39
N SER A 197 3.07 9.03 -4.91
CA SER A 197 3.59 7.67 -4.90
C SER A 197 4.02 7.18 -3.51
N SER A 198 4.07 8.05 -2.50
CA SER A 198 4.43 7.73 -1.12
C SER A 198 3.21 7.67 -0.19
N LEU A 199 2.19 8.51 -0.42
CA LEU A 199 0.99 8.66 0.42
C LEU A 199 0.10 7.40 0.55
N LEU A 200 -0.30 7.03 1.76
CA LEU A 200 -1.25 5.95 1.99
C LEU A 200 -2.68 6.50 2.07
N PRO A 201 -3.61 6.06 1.21
CA PRO A 201 -4.98 6.57 1.24
C PRO A 201 -5.77 5.99 2.44
N PRO A 202 -6.76 6.73 2.99
CA PRO A 202 -7.82 6.15 3.80
C PRO A 202 -8.59 5.08 2.99
N LEU A 203 -9.18 4.14 3.72
CA LEU A 203 -10.03 3.09 3.16
C LEU A 203 -11.49 3.56 3.14
N PRO A 204 -12.33 2.99 2.25
CA PRO A 204 -13.76 3.23 2.31
C PRO A 204 -14.35 2.54 3.55
N GLU A 205 -15.42 3.12 4.08
CA GLU A 205 -16.05 2.73 5.34
C GLU A 205 -16.40 1.23 5.42
N LYS A 206 -16.90 0.67 4.31
CA LYS A 206 -17.24 -0.76 4.23
C LYS A 206 -16.04 -1.67 4.50
N ASP A 207 -14.88 -1.35 3.92
CA ASP A 207 -13.68 -2.15 4.12
C ASP A 207 -13.13 -1.96 5.55
N LEU A 208 -13.21 -0.72 6.08
CA LEU A 208 -12.80 -0.41 7.45
C LEU A 208 -13.59 -1.22 8.47
N GLN A 209 -14.91 -1.19 8.39
CA GLN A 209 -15.80 -1.94 9.28
C GLN A 209 -15.50 -3.44 9.25
N THR A 210 -15.25 -4.00 8.06
CA THR A 210 -14.87 -5.41 7.97
C THR A 210 -13.49 -5.70 8.59
N LEU A 211 -12.49 -4.84 8.39
CA LEU A 211 -11.16 -4.99 8.99
C LEU A 211 -11.25 -4.92 10.52
N GLU A 212 -11.94 -3.92 11.06
CA GLU A 212 -12.16 -3.72 12.49
C GLU A 212 -12.99 -4.87 13.08
N GLY A 213 -13.97 -5.36 12.33
CA GLY A 213 -14.75 -6.54 12.69
C GLY A 213 -13.92 -7.82 12.81
N LEU A 214 -12.96 -8.01 11.91
CA LEU A 214 -12.01 -9.12 11.94
C LEU A 214 -11.00 -9.00 13.11
N ILE A 215 -10.56 -7.79 13.43
CA ILE A 215 -9.65 -7.52 14.55
C ILE A 215 -10.34 -7.75 15.90
N SER A 216 -11.55 -7.19 16.07
CA SER A 216 -12.38 -7.36 17.26
C SER A 216 -12.88 -8.80 17.42
N GLY A 217 -13.06 -9.52 16.30
CA GLY A 217 -13.65 -10.86 16.28
C GLY A 217 -15.18 -10.85 16.27
N THR A 218 -15.81 -9.72 15.99
CA THR A 218 -17.27 -9.64 15.75
C THR A 218 -17.64 -10.40 14.47
N VAL A 219 -16.76 -10.37 13.46
CA VAL A 219 -16.90 -11.18 12.26
C VAL A 219 -16.28 -12.55 12.49
N SER A 220 -17.08 -13.60 12.38
CA SER A 220 -16.61 -14.99 12.46
C SER A 220 -15.60 -15.26 11.36
N TRP A 221 -14.39 -15.69 11.73
CA TRP A 221 -13.33 -16.00 10.80
C TRP A 221 -12.87 -17.45 10.95
N GLU A 222 -12.80 -18.17 9.83
CA GLU A 222 -12.25 -19.51 9.76
C GLU A 222 -11.31 -19.65 8.56
N PRO A 223 -10.19 -20.39 8.71
CA PRO A 223 -9.30 -20.66 7.59
C PRO A 223 -9.98 -21.57 6.57
N VAL A 224 -9.93 -21.18 5.29
CA VAL A 224 -10.50 -22.00 4.21
C VAL A 224 -9.66 -23.27 4.02
N LYS A 225 -10.29 -24.42 4.20
CA LYS A 225 -9.65 -25.71 3.94
C LYS A 225 -9.45 -25.91 2.44
N ARG A 226 -8.22 -26.23 2.02
CA ARG A 226 -7.94 -26.65 0.65
C ARG A 226 -8.65 -27.98 0.37
N ARG A 227 -9.25 -28.12 -0.81
CA ARG A 227 -9.64 -29.44 -1.31
C ARG A 227 -8.36 -30.23 -1.56
N GLY A 228 -8.07 -31.20 -0.68
CA GLY A 228 -6.87 -32.00 -0.78
C GLY A 228 -6.84 -32.78 -2.09
N SER A 229 -5.75 -32.66 -2.85
CA SER A 229 -5.33 -33.77 -3.70
C SER A 229 -4.93 -34.90 -2.75
N LYS A 230 -5.43 -36.12 -2.96
CA LYS A 230 -5.03 -37.29 -2.16
C LYS A 230 -3.50 -37.29 -2.00
N PRO A 231 -2.96 -37.39 -0.77
CA PRO A 231 -1.51 -37.41 -0.58
C PRO A 231 -0.96 -38.56 -1.42
N GLN A 232 -0.05 -38.26 -2.34
CA GLN A 232 0.76 -39.30 -2.96
C GLN A 232 1.61 -39.86 -1.84
N ILE A 233 1.25 -41.05 -1.36
CA ILE A 233 2.04 -41.79 -0.38
C ILE A 233 3.45 -41.87 -0.97
N PRO A 234 4.48 -41.35 -0.29
CA PRO A 234 5.84 -41.47 -0.78
C PRO A 234 6.13 -42.96 -0.92
N GLN A 235 6.35 -43.42 -2.15
CA GLN A 235 6.86 -44.77 -2.38
C GLN A 235 8.20 -44.84 -1.64
N ALA A 236 8.27 -45.66 -0.60
CA ALA A 236 9.50 -45.92 0.13
C ALA A 236 10.53 -46.46 -0.86
N LYS A 237 11.51 -45.64 -1.25
CA LYS A 237 12.61 -46.06 -2.13
C LYS A 237 13.71 -46.71 -1.28
N SER A 238 13.40 -47.84 -0.66
CA SER A 238 14.31 -48.51 0.28
C SER A 238 15.56 -49.14 -0.35
N GLY A 239 15.67 -49.19 -1.68
CA GLY A 239 16.80 -49.86 -2.37
C GLY A 239 17.89 -48.95 -2.95
N GLY A 240 17.62 -47.65 -3.15
CA GLY A 240 18.51 -46.76 -3.90
C GLY A 240 19.43 -45.87 -3.04
N GLU A 241 19.12 -45.73 -1.76
CA GLU A 241 19.79 -44.79 -0.86
C GLU A 241 21.25 -45.19 -0.60
N LEU A 242 21.51 -46.49 -0.44
CA LEU A 242 22.86 -47.02 -0.19
C LEU A 242 23.76 -46.85 -1.43
N PHE A 243 23.23 -47.10 -2.62
CA PHE A 243 23.96 -46.90 -3.88
C PHE A 243 24.27 -45.42 -4.13
N GLN A 244 23.32 -44.53 -3.82
CA GLN A 244 23.53 -43.09 -3.94
C GLN A 244 24.56 -42.56 -2.93
N LEU A 245 24.56 -43.09 -1.70
CA LEU A 245 25.56 -42.78 -0.67
C LEU A 245 26.96 -43.23 -1.12
N LEU A 246 27.10 -44.46 -1.62
CA LEU A 246 28.39 -44.97 -2.10
C LEU A 246 28.90 -44.21 -3.34
N ALA A 247 28.01 -43.79 -4.24
CA ALA A 247 28.38 -43.09 -5.47
C ALA A 247 28.67 -41.60 -5.29
N ARG A 248 27.93 -40.89 -4.42
CA ARG A 248 28.04 -39.43 -4.23
C ARG A 248 28.67 -39.01 -2.90
N GLY A 249 28.87 -39.94 -1.97
CA GLY A 249 29.24 -39.64 -0.59
C GLY A 249 28.06 -39.13 0.25
N PRO A 250 28.28 -38.80 1.53
CA PRO A 250 27.25 -38.26 2.40
C PRO A 250 26.79 -36.89 1.90
N GLU A 251 25.57 -36.83 1.34
CA GLU A 251 24.93 -35.57 0.98
C GLU A 251 24.65 -34.76 2.26
N LYS A 252 24.83 -33.43 2.22
CA LYS A 252 24.42 -32.57 3.34
C LYS A 252 22.95 -32.85 3.63
N GLY A 253 22.62 -33.18 4.88
CA GLY A 253 21.24 -33.44 5.30
C GLY A 253 20.31 -32.27 4.99
N THR A 254 19.00 -32.43 5.21
CA THR A 254 17.99 -31.40 4.91
C THR A 254 18.36 -30.07 5.57
N THR A 255 18.98 -29.17 4.80
CA THR A 255 19.38 -27.85 5.29
C THR A 255 18.16 -26.94 5.31
N PHE A 256 18.14 -25.97 6.22
CA PHE A 256 17.11 -24.93 6.22
C PHE A 256 17.20 -23.97 5.02
N ALA A 257 18.01 -24.28 4.00
CA ALA A 257 18.14 -23.51 2.76
C ALA A 257 16.79 -23.32 2.05
N GLU A 258 15.91 -24.34 2.08
CA GLU A 258 14.55 -24.24 1.53
C GLU A 258 13.71 -23.16 2.23
N TYR A 259 14.02 -22.88 3.49
CA TYR A 259 13.37 -21.88 4.33
C TYR A 259 14.15 -20.56 4.44
N ALA A 260 15.16 -20.33 3.58
CA ALA A 260 15.90 -19.07 3.54
C ALA A 260 14.96 -17.84 3.34
N ASN A 261 13.83 -18.06 2.67
CA ASN A 261 12.80 -17.04 2.44
C ASN A 261 11.70 -17.01 3.51
N GLY A 262 11.90 -17.71 4.64
CA GLY A 262 10.97 -17.86 5.75
C GLY A 262 10.38 -19.27 5.84
N ARG A 263 9.92 -19.64 7.03
CA ARG A 263 9.19 -20.89 7.28
C ARG A 263 7.68 -20.66 7.08
N PRO A 264 6.94 -21.62 6.50
CA PRO A 264 5.47 -21.53 6.45
C PRO A 264 4.90 -21.61 7.87
N HIS A 265 3.96 -20.73 8.18
CA HIS A 265 3.21 -20.76 9.43
C HIS A 265 1.85 -21.41 9.22
N THR A 266 1.32 -22.11 10.22
CA THR A 266 -0.08 -22.50 10.19
C THR A 266 -0.96 -21.24 10.29
N ILE A 267 -1.87 -21.07 9.34
CA ILE A 267 -2.79 -19.93 9.32
C ILE A 267 -3.77 -20.08 10.48
N THR A 268 -3.49 -19.38 11.58
CA THR A 268 -4.31 -19.32 12.78
C THR A 268 -4.95 -17.95 12.91
N LEU A 269 -6.03 -17.87 13.68
CA LEU A 269 -6.72 -16.61 13.96
C LEU A 269 -5.79 -15.60 14.65
N ARG A 270 -4.92 -16.06 15.55
CA ARG A 270 -3.89 -15.22 16.21
C ARG A 270 -2.92 -14.61 15.20
N LEU A 271 -2.45 -15.39 14.23
CA LEU A 271 -1.57 -14.90 13.17
C LEU A 271 -2.28 -13.85 12.32
N MET A 272 -3.52 -14.12 11.91
CA MET A 272 -4.29 -13.20 11.09
C MET A 272 -4.64 -11.90 11.82
N ARG A 273 -5.09 -11.96 13.08
CA ARG A 273 -5.32 -10.76 13.91
C ARG A 273 -4.08 -9.89 14.01
N ARG A 274 -2.89 -10.49 14.19
CA ARG A 274 -1.63 -9.74 14.20
C ARG A 274 -1.37 -9.05 12.86
N GLN A 275 -1.65 -9.72 11.74
CA GLN A 275 -1.48 -9.10 10.42
C GLN A 275 -2.51 -8.01 10.16
N TRP A 276 -3.77 -8.18 10.55
CA TRP A 276 -4.79 -7.14 10.43
C TRP A 276 -4.49 -5.92 11.30
N LYS A 277 -4.00 -6.08 12.53
CA LYS A 277 -3.54 -4.95 13.37
C LYS A 277 -2.37 -4.18 12.75
N ARG A 278 -1.43 -4.89 12.11
CA ARG A 278 -0.34 -4.24 11.37
C ARG A 278 -0.86 -3.48 10.17
N LEU A 279 -1.87 -4.00 9.48
CA LEU A 279 -2.52 -3.33 8.36
C LEU A 279 -3.31 -2.12 8.82
N SER A 280 -4.11 -2.22 9.89
CA SER A 280 -4.90 -1.10 10.42
C SER A 280 -4.01 0.06 10.85
N ALA A 281 -2.85 -0.22 11.43
CA ALA A 281 -1.85 0.79 11.78
C ALA A 281 -1.26 1.56 10.56
N LEU A 282 -1.47 1.05 9.34
CA LEU A 282 -1.08 1.68 8.08
C LEU A 282 -2.26 2.33 7.35
N VAL A 283 -3.45 2.28 7.93
CA VAL A 283 -4.66 2.91 7.39
C VAL A 283 -4.91 4.21 8.13
N PRO A 284 -4.83 5.36 7.45
CA PRO A 284 -5.25 6.61 8.06
C PRO A 284 -6.77 6.64 8.15
N ARG A 285 -7.30 7.00 9.32
CA ARG A 285 -8.72 7.32 9.51
C ARG A 285 -8.92 8.82 9.32
N GLN A 286 -9.69 9.18 8.30
CA GLN A 286 -9.97 10.56 7.94
C GLN A 286 -11.14 11.10 8.75
N HIS A 287 -10.97 12.27 9.39
CA HIS A 287 -12.08 13.02 9.97
C HIS A 287 -11.90 14.52 9.73
N TRP A 288 -13.02 15.23 9.59
CA TRP A 288 -13.03 16.69 9.49
C TRP A 288 -13.08 17.29 10.89
N ASN A 289 -12.19 18.24 11.18
CA ASN A 289 -12.29 19.00 12.41
C ASN A 289 -13.02 20.34 12.13
N PRO A 290 -14.20 20.57 12.74
CA PRO A 290 -14.98 21.78 12.51
C PRO A 290 -14.30 23.05 13.04
N ILE A 291 -13.50 22.94 14.11
CA ILE A 291 -12.86 24.09 14.78
C ILE A 291 -11.68 24.60 13.95
N SER A 292 -10.79 23.69 13.55
CA SER A 292 -9.59 24.08 12.77
C SER A 292 -9.83 24.16 11.26
N GLN A 293 -11.03 23.81 10.80
CA GLN A 293 -11.41 23.74 9.38
C GLN A 293 -10.36 23.00 8.54
N LYS A 294 -9.81 21.92 9.09
CA LYS A 294 -8.73 21.13 8.50
C LYS A 294 -9.04 19.66 8.61
N TRP A 295 -8.61 18.92 7.58
CA TRP A 295 -8.62 17.47 7.61
C TRP A 295 -7.57 16.93 8.57
N ARG A 296 -7.98 15.97 9.39
CA ARG A 296 -7.09 15.24 10.30
C ARG A 296 -7.13 13.76 10.02
N PHE A 297 -6.00 13.13 10.31
CA PHE A 297 -5.77 11.71 10.11
C PHE A 297 -5.28 11.08 11.40
N LEU A 298 -6.04 10.10 11.87
CA LEU A 298 -5.67 9.26 13.01
C LEU A 298 -5.06 7.95 12.50
N TRP A 299 -4.10 7.41 13.24
CA TRP A 299 -3.43 6.15 12.92
C TRP A 299 -3.53 5.20 14.10
N ASP A 300 -3.78 3.93 13.81
CA ASP A 300 -3.74 2.88 14.82
C ASP A 300 -2.29 2.51 15.20
N SER A 301 -2.17 1.87 16.36
CA SER A 301 -0.94 1.20 16.78
C SER A 301 -1.06 -0.31 16.56
N PRO A 302 0.01 -0.98 16.08
CA PRO A 302 0.01 -2.43 15.94
C PRO A 302 0.14 -3.16 17.29
N LYS A 303 0.56 -2.45 18.34
CA LYS A 303 0.65 -2.98 19.72
C LYS A 303 -0.60 -2.55 20.48
N ASP A 304 -1.07 -3.43 21.36
CA ASP A 304 -2.15 -3.08 22.29
C ASP A 304 -1.63 -2.03 23.25
N VAL A 305 -2.10 -0.79 23.05
CA VAL A 305 -1.81 0.33 23.95
C VAL A 305 -2.87 0.29 25.04
N PRO A 306 -2.50 0.43 26.33
CA PRO A 306 -3.51 0.55 27.38
C PRO A 306 -4.44 1.72 27.06
N LYS A 307 -5.74 1.45 27.06
CA LYS A 307 -6.75 2.50 26.90
C LYS A 307 -6.70 3.37 28.15
N LEU A 308 -6.52 4.67 27.97
CA LEU A 308 -6.73 5.62 29.04
C LEU A 308 -8.22 5.58 29.41
N SER A 309 -8.54 5.76 30.69
CA SER A 309 -9.93 5.78 31.17
C SER A 309 -10.71 7.01 30.69
N PHE A 310 -9.99 8.03 30.21
CA PHE A 310 -10.55 9.27 29.68
C PHE A 310 -10.02 9.47 28.27
N ASP A 311 -10.93 9.57 27.31
CA ASP A 311 -10.60 10.00 25.97
C ASP A 311 -10.54 11.53 25.98
N LEU A 312 -9.39 12.10 25.59
CA LEU A 312 -9.32 13.53 25.31
C LEU A 312 -10.23 13.80 24.11
N ASP A 313 -11.19 14.70 24.29
CA ASP A 313 -12.13 15.08 23.24
C ASP A 313 -11.36 15.47 21.97
N SER A 314 -11.62 14.76 20.88
CA SER A 314 -10.91 14.96 19.60
C SER A 314 -11.14 16.33 18.96
N SER A 315 -12.08 17.11 19.51
CA SER A 315 -12.34 18.51 19.20
C SER A 315 -11.26 19.45 19.76
N ILE A 316 -10.57 19.06 20.83
CA ILE A 316 -9.55 19.89 21.45
C ILE A 316 -8.31 19.89 20.57
N ASP A 317 -7.99 21.05 20.01
CA ASP A 317 -6.76 21.28 19.28
C ASP A 317 -5.61 21.46 20.26
N PRO A 318 -4.69 20.49 20.45
CA PRO A 318 -3.58 20.68 21.38
C PRO A 318 -2.73 21.89 20.97
N ALA A 319 -2.58 22.12 19.66
CA ALA A 319 -1.84 23.27 19.14
C ALA A 319 -2.56 24.62 19.37
N ALA A 320 -3.90 24.65 19.51
CA ALA A 320 -4.62 25.86 19.90
C ALA A 320 -4.56 26.03 21.43
N PHE A 321 -4.82 24.95 22.16
CA PHE A 321 -4.79 24.89 23.63
C PHE A 321 -3.45 25.35 24.22
N PHE A 322 -2.32 24.89 23.67
CA PHE A 322 -0.98 25.30 24.13
C PHE A 322 -0.51 26.65 23.59
N LYS A 323 -1.20 27.25 22.60
CA LYS A 323 -0.85 28.59 22.10
C LYS A 323 -1.47 29.70 22.95
N GLU A 324 -2.64 29.46 23.53
CA GLU A 324 -3.31 30.44 24.39
C GLU A 324 -2.55 30.65 25.71
N SER A 325 -1.85 29.64 26.24
CA SER A 325 -1.16 29.72 27.54
C SER A 325 0.11 30.58 27.56
N ILE A 326 0.66 30.99 26.41
CA ILE A 326 1.92 31.78 26.34
C ILE A 326 1.64 33.28 26.29
N GLN A 327 0.39 33.71 26.08
CA GLN A 327 0.04 35.14 26.01
C GLN A 327 -0.37 35.75 27.37
N ALA A 328 -0.34 34.97 28.45
CA ALA A 328 -0.55 35.50 29.79
C ALA A 328 0.77 36.01 30.38
N GLU A 329 0.82 37.34 30.58
CA GLU A 329 1.79 38.11 31.38
C GLU A 329 3.14 38.51 30.75
N GLU A 330 3.10 39.35 29.71
CA GLU A 330 4.09 40.43 29.58
C GLU A 330 3.54 41.71 30.25
N HIS A 331 3.52 41.72 31.59
CA HIS A 331 3.38 42.99 32.32
C HIS A 331 4.72 43.74 32.21
N LYS A 332 4.74 44.76 31.34
CA LYS A 332 5.81 45.76 31.24
C LYS A 332 6.09 46.37 32.63
N PRO A 333 7.33 46.38 33.13
CA PRO A 333 7.66 47.14 34.32
C PRO A 333 7.63 48.64 33.99
N GLU A 334 6.79 49.39 34.69
CA GLU A 334 6.76 50.85 34.67
C GLU A 334 8.12 51.41 35.11
N THR A 335 8.79 52.10 34.19
CA THR A 335 9.95 52.94 34.46
C THR A 335 9.56 54.07 35.41
N ARG A 336 9.94 53.97 36.68
CA ARG A 336 9.94 55.09 37.62
C ARG A 336 11.03 56.09 37.23
N GLN A 337 10.63 57.30 36.84
CA GLN A 337 11.53 58.44 36.73
C GLN A 337 11.87 58.95 38.14
N PRO A 338 13.13 59.30 38.44
CA PRO A 338 13.46 60.03 39.65
C PRO A 338 13.21 61.53 39.44
N SER A 339 12.34 62.09 40.28
CA SER A 339 12.15 63.53 40.46
C SER A 339 13.27 64.10 41.34
N GLN A 340 13.96 65.11 40.78
CA GLN A 340 14.77 66.20 41.37
C GLN A 340 15.69 65.92 42.57
#